data_AF-A0A1M2YHE9-F1
#
_entry.id   AF-A0A1M2YHE9-F1
#
_cell.length_a   1.000
_cell.length_b   1.000
_cell.length_c   1.000
_cell.angle_alpha   90.00
_cell.angle_beta   90.00
_cell.angle_gamma   90.00
#
_symmetry.space_group_name_H-M   'P 1'
#
loop_
_entity.id
_entity.type
_entity.pdbx_description
1 polymer ?
#
loop_
_entity_poly.entity_id
_entity_poly.type
_entity_poly.pdbx_seq_one_letter_code
_entity_poly.pdbx_strand_id
1 'polypeptide(L)'
;MTAEHGPGASDIDESRIPSWIACEDLLVKMREELIDRAIKLLNREIESGHIAVNGSTLFSSEANADVEEAMYLINNLIDDSGRLHKEYSEYIEKNNGKKLSDAEAKKFGELQKFVLSVEQLNMLMEYARVLSSWADAAGKMIEGKDTEDILRKTIDKEELRKTVLEFFINDSECRVLLSSKEIEAIKSVLGA
;
A
#
# COMPACT_ATOMS: atom_id res chain seq x y z
N MET A 1 19.32 -35.25 -35.28
CA MET A 1 19.08 -33.92 -34.70
C MET A 1 17.60 -33.84 -34.36
N THR A 2 17.25 -34.16 -33.12
CA THR A 2 15.90 -34.00 -32.58
C THR A 2 16.07 -33.27 -31.26
N ALA A 3 15.74 -31.98 -31.27
CA ALA A 3 15.70 -31.18 -30.06
C ALA A 3 14.41 -31.53 -29.32
N GLU A 4 14.55 -32.26 -28.23
CA GLU A 4 13.46 -32.49 -27.27
C GLU A 4 13.11 -31.15 -26.63
N HIS A 5 11.83 -30.78 -26.73
CA HIS A 5 11.24 -29.68 -26.01
C HIS A 5 11.28 -30.03 -24.52
N GLY A 6 12.02 -29.25 -23.74
CA GLY A 6 11.96 -29.31 -22.28
C GLY A 6 10.54 -29.01 -21.79
N PRO A 7 10.13 -29.56 -20.64
CA PRO A 7 8.80 -29.35 -20.11
C PRO A 7 8.62 -27.86 -19.81
N GLY A 8 7.64 -27.25 -20.49
CA GLY A 8 7.16 -25.92 -20.16
C GLY A 8 6.72 -25.87 -18.70
N ALA A 9 6.94 -24.72 -18.06
CA ALA A 9 6.42 -24.41 -16.74
C ALA A 9 4.96 -24.87 -16.66
N SER A 10 4.70 -25.79 -15.71
CA SER A 10 3.42 -26.46 -15.56
C SER A 10 2.29 -25.44 -15.39
N ASP A 11 1.29 -25.54 -16.26
CA ASP A 11 -0.04 -24.96 -16.05
C ASP A 11 -0.58 -25.49 -14.72
N ILE A 12 -0.52 -24.66 -13.67
CA ILE A 12 -1.16 -24.98 -12.39
C ILE A 12 -2.66 -24.88 -12.62
N ASP A 13 -3.36 -26.01 -12.49
CA ASP A 13 -4.82 -26.08 -12.56
C ASP A 13 -5.44 -25.32 -11.36
N GLU A 14 -5.81 -24.05 -11.59
CA GLU A 14 -6.44 -23.16 -10.60
C GLU A 14 -7.69 -23.79 -9.94
N SER A 15 -8.34 -24.76 -10.57
CA SER A 15 -9.52 -25.45 -10.01
C SER A 15 -9.21 -26.36 -8.80
N ARG A 16 -7.93 -26.55 -8.48
CA ARG A 16 -7.47 -27.40 -7.37
C ARG A 16 -6.94 -26.60 -6.17
N ILE A 17 -6.83 -25.29 -6.28
CA ILE A 17 -6.35 -24.45 -5.18
C ILE A 17 -7.48 -24.30 -4.16
N PRO A 18 -7.26 -24.65 -2.88
CA PRO A 18 -8.23 -24.38 -1.83
C PRO A 18 -8.63 -22.91 -1.79
N SER A 19 -9.93 -22.62 -1.69
CA SER A 19 -10.48 -21.27 -1.75
C SER A 19 -9.87 -20.30 -0.72
N TRP A 20 -9.45 -20.81 0.43
CA TRP A 20 -8.77 -20.01 1.45
C TRP A 20 -7.36 -19.59 1.05
N ILE A 21 -6.62 -20.42 0.31
CA ILE A 21 -5.32 -20.07 -0.26
C ILE A 21 -5.52 -18.99 -1.30
N ALA A 22 -6.49 -19.17 -2.22
CA ALA A 22 -6.79 -18.16 -3.23
C ALA A 22 -7.21 -16.80 -2.62
N CYS A 23 -7.93 -16.81 -1.50
CA CYS A 23 -8.28 -15.60 -0.77
C CYS A 23 -7.07 -14.98 -0.04
N GLU A 24 -6.22 -15.81 0.58
CA GLU A 24 -4.99 -15.36 1.22
C GLU A 24 -4.04 -14.72 0.22
N ASP A 25 -3.81 -15.36 -0.93
CA ASP A 25 -2.97 -14.87 -2.02
C ASP A 25 -3.48 -13.51 -2.55
N LEU A 26 -4.79 -13.36 -2.73
CA LEU A 26 -5.40 -12.07 -3.11
C LEU A 26 -5.05 -10.97 -2.09
N LEU A 27 -5.24 -11.25 -0.79
CA LEU A 27 -4.99 -10.26 0.27
C LEU A 27 -3.50 -9.93 0.40
N VAL A 28 -2.61 -10.92 0.23
CA VAL A 28 -1.15 -10.72 0.20
C VAL A 28 -0.73 -9.88 -1.00
N LYS A 29 -1.23 -10.19 -2.19
CA LYS A 29 -1.00 -9.42 -3.42
C LYS A 29 -1.43 -7.96 -3.27
N MET A 30 -2.61 -7.72 -2.70
CA MET A 30 -3.08 -6.37 -2.39
C MET A 30 -2.15 -5.66 -1.39
N ARG A 31 -1.70 -6.36 -0.34
CA ARG A 31 -0.78 -5.80 0.65
C ARG A 31 0.54 -5.36 0.02
N GLU A 32 1.13 -6.22 -0.82
CA GLU A 32 2.41 -5.96 -1.49
C GLU A 32 2.33 -4.72 -2.38
N GLU A 33 1.22 -4.54 -3.12
CA GLU A 33 1.02 -3.31 -3.89
C GLU A 33 1.02 -2.05 -3.02
N LEU A 34 0.36 -2.08 -1.86
CA LEU A 34 0.33 -0.90 -0.99
C LEU A 34 1.71 -0.56 -0.45
N ILE A 35 2.51 -1.57 -0.11
CA ILE A 35 3.91 -1.41 0.31
C ILE A 35 4.74 -0.82 -0.83
N ASP A 36 4.63 -1.37 -2.03
CA ASP A 36 5.34 -0.88 -3.21
C ASP A 36 4.99 0.59 -3.52
N ARG A 37 3.71 0.96 -3.39
CA ARG A 37 3.26 2.34 -3.56
C ARG A 37 3.81 3.27 -2.47
N ALA A 38 3.86 2.81 -1.22
CA ALA A 38 4.46 3.57 -0.13
C ALA A 38 5.97 3.81 -0.37
N ILE A 39 6.70 2.79 -0.80
CA ILE A 39 8.13 2.91 -1.17
C ILE A 39 8.32 3.87 -2.35
N LYS A 40 7.48 3.76 -3.40
CA LYS A 40 7.52 4.70 -4.54
C LYS A 40 7.22 6.14 -4.13
N LEU A 41 6.35 6.35 -3.14
CA LEU A 41 6.06 7.68 -2.61
C LEU A 41 7.24 8.21 -1.79
N LEU A 42 7.82 7.39 -0.91
CA LEU A 42 9.04 7.72 -0.17
C LEU A 42 10.17 8.16 -1.11
N ASN A 43 10.44 7.37 -2.16
CA ASN A 43 11.51 7.67 -3.12
C ASN A 43 11.29 9.01 -3.84
N ARG A 44 10.04 9.36 -4.19
CA ARG A 44 9.71 10.68 -4.75
C ARG A 44 10.02 11.82 -3.80
N GLU A 45 9.77 11.65 -2.50
CA GLU A 45 10.06 12.66 -1.49
C GLU A 45 11.57 12.81 -1.21
N ILE A 46 12.32 11.70 -1.28
CA ILE A 46 13.80 11.71 -1.25
C ILE A 46 14.36 12.45 -2.47
N GLU A 47 13.89 12.12 -3.68
CA GLU A 47 14.31 12.77 -4.93
C GLU A 47 13.97 14.27 -4.95
N SER A 48 12.86 14.65 -4.32
CA SER A 48 12.45 16.05 -4.14
C SER A 48 13.28 16.80 -3.09
N GLY A 49 14.13 16.10 -2.34
CA GLY A 49 15.00 16.67 -1.31
C GLY A 49 14.29 17.03 -0.01
N HIS A 50 13.06 16.56 0.19
CA HIS A 50 12.32 16.78 1.45
C HIS A 50 12.83 15.88 2.57
N ILE A 51 13.38 14.72 2.23
CA ILE A 51 13.96 13.75 3.17
C ILE A 51 15.46 13.71 2.95
N ALA A 52 16.22 14.07 3.98
CA ALA A 52 17.66 13.91 3.98
C ALA A 52 18.03 12.49 4.40
N VAL A 53 18.59 11.71 3.48
CA VAL A 53 19.19 10.40 3.79
C VAL A 53 20.68 10.61 3.99
N ASN A 54 21.17 10.46 5.22
CA ASN A 54 22.61 10.57 5.50
C ASN A 54 23.33 9.37 4.86
N GLY A 55 24.25 9.67 3.94
CA GLY A 55 24.79 8.68 3.01
C GLY A 55 25.61 7.55 3.62
N SER A 56 25.17 6.32 3.36
CA SER A 56 26.00 5.22 2.80
C SER A 56 25.20 4.14 2.06
N THR A 57 23.87 4.25 1.99
CA THR A 57 22.97 3.25 1.40
C THR A 57 22.30 3.79 0.13
N LEU A 58 23.11 4.12 -0.88
CA LEU A 58 22.59 4.08 -2.25
C LEU A 58 22.51 2.59 -2.65
N PHE A 59 21.34 2.00 -2.40
CA PHE A 59 20.80 0.77 -3.01
C PHE A 59 21.87 -0.28 -3.37
N SER A 60 22.40 -0.98 -2.36
CA SER A 60 23.30 -2.10 -2.58
C SER A 60 22.52 -3.37 -2.88
N SER A 61 22.41 -3.70 -4.18
CA SER A 61 22.11 -4.97 -4.89
C SER A 61 21.31 -6.14 -4.27
N GLU A 62 20.77 -6.04 -3.06
CA GLU A 62 19.93 -7.05 -2.42
C GLU A 62 18.57 -6.41 -2.18
N ALA A 63 17.60 -6.71 -3.05
CA ALA A 63 16.27 -6.10 -3.04
C ALA A 63 15.54 -6.18 -1.68
N ASN A 64 15.90 -7.14 -0.81
CA ASN A 64 15.32 -7.26 0.53
C ASN A 64 15.88 -6.24 1.54
N ALA A 65 17.15 -5.87 1.45
CA ALA A 65 17.74 -4.84 2.31
C ALA A 65 17.14 -3.45 2.01
N ASP A 66 16.85 -3.19 0.73
CA ASP A 66 16.25 -1.93 0.27
C ASP A 66 14.80 -1.75 0.78
N VAL A 67 14.03 -2.84 0.89
CA VAL A 67 12.66 -2.80 1.44
C VAL A 67 12.66 -2.55 2.94
N GLU A 68 13.52 -3.24 3.71
CA GLU A 68 13.60 -3.05 5.17
C GLU A 68 14.00 -1.60 5.53
N GLU A 69 14.97 -1.02 4.81
CA GLU A 69 15.37 0.37 5.01
C GLU A 69 14.26 1.35 4.64
N ALA A 70 13.58 1.15 3.51
CA ALA A 70 12.46 2.00 3.11
C ALA A 70 11.33 1.95 4.14
N MET A 71 11.01 0.76 4.65
CA MET A 71 10.02 0.56 5.70
C MET A 71 10.42 1.23 7.01
N TYR A 72 11.69 1.18 7.39
CA TYR A 72 12.21 1.91 8.55
C TYR A 72 12.03 3.42 8.39
N LEU A 73 12.37 3.98 7.24
CA LEU A 73 12.17 5.41 6.95
C LEU A 73 10.69 5.80 6.97
N ILE A 74 9.81 4.99 6.36
CA ILE A 74 8.36 5.22 6.36
C ILE A 74 7.82 5.26 7.78
N ASN A 75 8.17 4.27 8.62
CA ASN A 75 7.69 4.23 10.01
C ASN A 75 8.17 5.44 10.81
N ASN A 76 9.42 5.87 10.64
CA ASN A 76 9.92 7.08 11.32
C ASN A 76 9.15 8.34 10.88
N LEU A 77 8.82 8.48 9.58
CA LEU A 77 8.02 9.61 9.09
C LEU A 77 6.60 9.60 9.65
N ILE A 78 5.99 8.42 9.75
CA ILE A 78 4.66 8.24 10.35
C ILE A 78 4.69 8.60 11.84
N ASP A 79 5.68 8.13 12.58
CA ASP A 79 5.86 8.46 14.01
C ASP A 79 6.06 9.97 14.22
N ASP A 80 6.76 10.63 13.30
CA ASP A 80 6.99 12.08 13.30
C ASP A 80 5.82 12.91 12.74
N SER A 81 4.78 12.29 12.18
CA SER A 81 3.69 12.99 11.49
C SER A 81 3.03 14.07 12.34
N GLY A 82 2.80 13.80 13.64
CA GLY A 82 2.22 14.77 14.57
C GLY A 82 3.08 16.03 14.75
N ARG A 83 4.42 15.87 14.75
CA ARG A 83 5.36 17.00 14.78
C ARG A 83 5.29 17.79 13.47
N LEU A 84 5.28 17.12 12.33
CA LEU A 84 5.19 17.75 11.00
C LEU A 84 3.89 18.57 10.83
N HIS A 85 2.75 18.02 11.27
CA HIS A 85 1.47 18.74 11.27
C HIS A 85 1.51 19.99 12.14
N LYS A 86 2.14 19.90 13.31
CA LYS A 86 2.29 21.04 14.21
C LYS A 86 3.16 22.13 13.58
N GLU A 87 4.30 21.77 13.00
CA GLU A 87 5.19 22.73 12.31
C GLU A 87 4.48 23.42 11.14
N TYR A 88 3.69 22.67 10.36
CA TYR A 88 2.87 23.22 9.28
C TYR A 88 1.80 24.19 9.80
N SER A 89 1.09 23.81 10.87
CA SER A 89 0.04 24.64 11.48
C SER A 89 0.61 25.93 12.07
N GLU A 90 1.72 25.85 12.81
CA GLU A 90 2.43 27.01 13.35
C GLU A 90 2.91 27.96 12.23
N TYR A 91 3.35 27.40 11.10
CA TYR A 91 3.72 28.21 9.94
C TYR A 91 2.51 28.94 9.34
N ILE A 92 1.37 28.27 9.19
CA ILE A 92 0.12 28.90 8.72
C ILE A 92 -0.27 30.05 9.65
N GLU A 93 -0.32 29.81 10.95
CA GLU A 93 -0.71 30.82 11.94
C GLU A 93 0.24 32.02 11.92
N LYS A 94 1.55 31.78 11.88
CA LYS A 94 2.57 32.84 11.86
C LYS A 94 2.50 33.71 10.61
N ASN A 95 1.98 33.18 9.50
CA ASN A 95 1.96 33.85 8.20
C ASN A 95 0.55 34.23 7.74
N ASN A 96 -0.48 34.01 8.55
CA ASN A 96 -1.85 34.37 8.24
C ASN A 96 -1.96 35.90 8.00
N GLY A 97 -2.51 36.29 6.84
CA GLY A 97 -2.67 37.69 6.45
C GLY A 97 -1.38 38.41 6.00
N LYS A 98 -0.24 37.71 5.92
CA LYS A 98 1.02 38.28 5.39
C LYS A 98 1.14 37.99 3.89
N LYS A 99 1.64 38.98 3.14
CA LYS A 99 2.04 38.76 1.74
C LYS A 99 3.39 38.07 1.73
N LEU A 100 3.39 36.76 1.48
CA LEU A 100 4.62 35.98 1.31
C LEU A 100 5.36 36.42 0.03
N SER A 101 6.68 36.36 0.07
CA SER A 101 7.47 36.39 -1.17
C SER A 101 7.25 35.10 -1.98
N ASP A 102 7.53 35.14 -3.28
CA ASP A 102 7.37 33.97 -4.15
C ASP A 102 8.20 32.76 -3.67
N ALA A 103 9.38 33.02 -3.11
CA ALA A 103 10.25 31.99 -2.55
C ALA A 103 9.66 31.36 -1.28
N GLU A 104 9.03 32.15 -0.41
CA GLU A 104 8.37 31.66 0.80
C GLU A 104 7.08 30.90 0.46
N ALA A 105 6.30 31.39 -0.50
CA ALA A 105 5.12 30.70 -0.99
C ALA A 105 5.47 29.34 -1.62
N LYS A 106 6.59 29.25 -2.36
CA LYS A 106 7.09 27.99 -2.91
C LYS A 106 7.45 27.00 -1.81
N LYS A 107 8.26 27.41 -0.82
CA LYS A 107 8.64 26.55 0.32
C LYS A 107 7.43 26.09 1.12
N PHE A 108 6.43 26.95 1.27
CA PHE A 108 5.19 26.60 1.94
C PHE A 108 4.41 25.53 1.16
N GLY A 109 4.29 25.68 -0.16
CA GLY A 109 3.67 24.67 -1.01
C GLY A 109 4.40 23.32 -1.00
N GLU A 110 5.73 23.34 -0.89
CA GLU A 110 6.56 22.14 -0.73
C GLU A 110 6.31 21.45 0.62
N LEU A 111 6.28 22.21 1.72
CA LEU A 111 5.96 21.68 3.05
C LEU A 111 4.55 21.06 3.10
N GLN A 112 3.55 21.72 2.51
CA GLN A 112 2.20 21.18 2.43
C GLN A 112 2.17 19.85 1.68
N LYS A 113 2.83 19.77 0.53
CA LYS A 113 2.92 18.52 -0.25
C LYS A 113 3.59 17.42 0.56
N PHE A 114 4.68 17.72 1.25
CA PHE A 114 5.38 16.76 2.07
C PHE A 114 4.50 16.22 3.21
N VAL A 115 3.76 17.08 3.91
CA VAL A 115 2.81 16.66 4.96
C VAL A 115 1.74 15.73 4.39
N LEU A 116 1.15 16.09 3.24
CA LEU A 116 0.16 15.24 2.56
C LEU A 116 0.76 13.88 2.13
N SER A 117 2.02 13.86 1.69
CA SER A 117 2.74 12.62 1.35
C SER A 117 2.93 11.75 2.59
N VAL A 118 3.26 12.32 3.75
CA VAL A 118 3.35 11.55 5.02
C VAL A 118 2.00 11.00 5.46
N GLU A 119 0.91 11.77 5.33
CA GLU A 119 -0.45 11.27 5.58
C GLU A 119 -0.79 10.10 4.65
N GLN A 120 -0.44 10.21 3.36
CA GLN A 120 -0.66 9.16 2.39
C GLN A 120 0.18 7.91 2.70
N LEU A 121 1.45 8.07 3.12
CA LEU A 121 2.27 6.95 3.60
C LEU A 121 1.59 6.25 4.77
N ASN A 122 1.11 7.00 5.77
CA ASN A 122 0.41 6.44 6.92
C ASN A 122 -0.83 5.63 6.50
N MET A 123 -1.67 6.18 5.64
CA MET A 123 -2.86 5.50 5.13
C MET A 123 -2.50 4.20 4.39
N LEU A 124 -1.51 4.22 3.49
CA LEU A 124 -1.07 3.02 2.75
C LEU A 124 -0.57 1.94 3.70
N MET A 125 0.21 2.31 4.72
CA MET A 125 0.74 1.37 5.70
C MET A 125 -0.33 0.78 6.62
N GLU A 126 -1.31 1.60 7.03
CA GLU A 126 -2.44 1.13 7.80
C GLU A 126 -3.26 0.10 7.01
N TYR A 127 -3.54 0.38 5.75
CA TYR A 127 -4.26 -0.54 4.87
C TYR A 127 -3.49 -1.84 4.61
N ALA A 128 -2.16 -1.76 4.43
CA ALA A 128 -1.31 -2.94 4.31
C ALA A 128 -1.35 -3.82 5.57
N ARG A 129 -1.36 -3.21 6.76
CA ARG A 129 -1.49 -3.92 8.05
C ARG A 129 -2.85 -4.63 8.16
N VAL A 130 -3.94 -3.97 7.78
CA VAL A 130 -5.28 -4.56 7.74
C VAL A 130 -5.28 -5.81 6.85
N LEU A 131 -4.74 -5.70 5.63
CA LEU A 131 -4.65 -6.82 4.68
C LEU A 131 -3.79 -7.98 5.22
N SER A 132 -2.66 -7.71 5.88
CA SER A 132 -1.83 -8.75 6.48
C SER A 132 -2.58 -9.54 7.55
N SER A 133 -3.26 -8.83 8.47
CA SER A 133 -4.06 -9.47 9.52
C SER A 133 -5.26 -10.24 8.94
N TRP A 134 -5.77 -9.79 7.78
CA TRP A 134 -6.88 -10.43 7.10
C TRP A 134 -6.42 -11.69 6.37
N ALA A 135 -5.27 -11.67 5.72
CA ALA A 135 -4.65 -12.86 5.11
C ALA A 135 -4.49 -13.98 6.15
N ASP A 136 -3.94 -13.66 7.33
CA ASP A 136 -3.80 -14.61 8.45
C ASP A 136 -5.15 -15.17 8.93
N ALA A 137 -6.21 -14.37 8.87
CA ALA A 137 -7.57 -14.78 9.23
C ALA A 137 -8.21 -15.65 8.13
N ALA A 138 -7.94 -15.35 6.85
CA ALA A 138 -8.40 -16.12 5.71
C ALA A 138 -7.74 -17.50 5.66
N GLY A 139 -6.43 -17.58 5.95
CA GLY A 139 -5.67 -18.84 6.04
C GLY A 139 -6.23 -19.85 7.06
N LYS A 140 -7.06 -19.38 8.01
CA LYS A 140 -7.72 -20.21 9.02
C LYS A 140 -9.13 -20.69 8.59
N MET A 141 -9.65 -20.26 7.44
CA MET A 141 -11.02 -20.52 6.98
C MET A 141 -11.11 -21.75 6.07
N ILE A 142 -10.92 -22.94 6.64
CA ILE A 142 -10.92 -24.23 5.90
C ILE A 142 -12.27 -24.53 5.21
N GLU A 143 -13.37 -23.92 5.64
CA GLU A 143 -14.75 -24.19 5.17
C GLU A 143 -15.29 -23.19 4.13
N GLY A 144 -14.48 -22.22 3.69
CA GLY A 144 -14.89 -21.24 2.68
C GLY A 144 -15.13 -21.88 1.31
N LYS A 145 -16.25 -21.56 0.66
CA LYS A 145 -16.60 -22.15 -0.65
C LYS A 145 -15.75 -21.57 -1.79
N ASP A 146 -15.54 -20.27 -1.76
CA ASP A 146 -14.78 -19.50 -2.74
C ASP A 146 -14.23 -18.23 -2.06
N THR A 147 -13.42 -17.46 -2.79
CA THR A 147 -12.84 -16.21 -2.29
C THR A 147 -13.91 -15.22 -1.84
N GLU A 148 -15.04 -15.12 -2.56
CA GLU A 148 -16.14 -14.20 -2.21
C GLU A 148 -16.76 -14.57 -0.84
N ASP A 149 -17.07 -15.84 -0.62
CA ASP A 149 -17.63 -16.35 0.63
C ASP A 149 -16.68 -16.09 1.82
N ILE A 150 -15.37 -16.27 1.61
CA ILE A 150 -14.38 -16.01 2.66
C ILE A 150 -14.30 -14.52 2.97
N LEU A 151 -14.19 -13.66 1.95
CA LEU A 151 -14.20 -12.20 2.13
C LEU A 151 -15.48 -11.76 2.86
N ARG A 152 -16.66 -12.23 2.42
CA ARG A 152 -17.95 -11.90 3.03
C ARG A 152 -18.06 -12.33 4.49
N LYS A 153 -17.58 -13.53 4.84
CA LYS A 153 -17.60 -14.04 6.22
C LYS A 153 -16.64 -13.33 7.16
N THR A 154 -15.67 -12.59 6.63
CA THR A 154 -14.56 -12.04 7.41
C THR A 154 -14.43 -10.51 7.33
N ILE A 155 -15.18 -9.85 6.45
CA ILE A 155 -15.14 -8.39 6.28
C ILE A 155 -15.57 -7.65 7.56
N ASP A 156 -16.60 -8.12 8.27
CA ASP A 156 -17.13 -7.43 9.46
C ASP A 156 -16.28 -7.62 10.73
N LYS A 157 -15.17 -8.38 10.65
CA LYS A 157 -14.27 -8.57 11.80
C LYS A 157 -13.45 -7.33 12.13
N GLU A 158 -13.37 -6.37 11.21
CA GLU A 158 -12.64 -5.11 11.38
C GLU A 158 -13.19 -4.05 10.41
N GLU A 159 -13.56 -2.88 10.94
CA GLU A 159 -14.26 -1.83 10.20
C GLU A 159 -13.51 -1.35 8.93
N LEU A 160 -12.18 -1.31 9.00
CA LEU A 160 -11.34 -0.82 7.91
C LEU A 160 -11.29 -1.76 6.69
N ARG A 161 -11.62 -3.04 6.84
CA ARG A 161 -11.55 -4.02 5.74
C ARG A 161 -12.41 -3.60 4.55
N LYS A 162 -13.60 -3.07 4.82
CA LYS A 162 -14.49 -2.55 3.79
C LYS A 162 -13.86 -1.35 3.08
N THR A 163 -13.32 -0.39 3.83
CA THR A 163 -12.65 0.78 3.26
C THR A 163 -11.46 0.41 2.39
N VAL A 164 -10.67 -0.60 2.79
CA VAL A 164 -9.55 -1.09 1.98
C VAL A 164 -10.04 -1.70 0.66
N LEU A 165 -11.09 -2.52 0.69
CA LEU A 165 -11.68 -3.05 -0.55
C LEU A 165 -12.21 -1.93 -1.46
N GLU A 166 -12.91 -0.94 -0.89
CA GLU A 166 -13.41 0.22 -1.63
C GLU A 166 -12.26 1.03 -2.26
N PHE A 167 -11.16 1.21 -1.54
CA PHE A 167 -9.96 1.86 -2.06
C PHE A 167 -9.44 1.12 -3.30
N PHE A 168 -9.30 -0.20 -3.25
CA PHE A 168 -8.81 -1.00 -4.38
C PHE A 168 -9.72 -0.96 -5.62
N ILE A 169 -11.04 -0.87 -5.42
CA ILE A 169 -11.99 -0.79 -6.55
C ILE A 169 -12.01 0.60 -7.19
N ASN A 170 -11.82 1.64 -6.39
CA ASN A 170 -11.94 3.03 -6.83
C ASN A 170 -10.61 3.62 -7.33
N ASP A 171 -9.47 3.15 -6.81
CA ASP A 171 -8.15 3.56 -7.29
C ASP A 171 -7.79 2.80 -8.58
N SER A 172 -7.53 3.55 -9.65
CA SER A 172 -7.29 2.97 -10.98
C SER A 172 -6.02 2.14 -11.06
N GLU A 173 -4.96 2.49 -10.33
CA GLU A 173 -3.70 1.73 -10.37
C GLU A 173 -3.84 0.44 -9.56
N CYS A 174 -4.46 0.51 -8.36
CA CYS A 174 -4.75 -0.69 -7.57
C CYS A 174 -5.69 -1.65 -8.30
N ARG A 175 -6.71 -1.12 -8.98
CA ARG A 175 -7.69 -1.94 -9.70
C ARG A 175 -7.08 -2.75 -10.83
N VAL A 176 -6.05 -2.23 -11.52
CA VAL A 176 -5.41 -2.91 -12.66
C VAL A 176 -4.69 -4.20 -12.25
N LEU A 177 -4.32 -4.33 -10.98
CA LEU A 177 -3.68 -5.55 -10.46
C LEU A 177 -4.67 -6.70 -10.31
N LEU A 178 -5.96 -6.38 -10.17
CA LEU A 178 -7.01 -7.35 -9.94
C LEU A 178 -7.53 -7.90 -11.27
N SER A 179 -7.65 -9.22 -11.34
CA SER A 179 -8.37 -9.89 -12.41
C SER A 179 -9.86 -9.54 -12.36
N SER A 180 -10.56 -9.74 -13.48
CA SER A 180 -12.01 -9.50 -13.53
C SER A 180 -12.77 -10.32 -12.49
N LYS A 181 -12.34 -11.56 -12.20
CA LYS A 181 -12.98 -12.40 -11.17
C LYS A 181 -12.79 -11.83 -9.76
N GLU A 182 -11.58 -11.38 -9.43
CA GLU A 182 -11.28 -10.77 -8.12
C GLU A 182 -12.07 -9.46 -7.94
N ILE A 183 -12.16 -8.63 -8.98
CA ILE A 183 -12.96 -7.40 -8.96
C ILE A 183 -14.43 -7.70 -8.68
N GLU A 184 -15.02 -8.68 -9.37
CA GLU A 184 -16.44 -9.03 -9.17
C GLU A 184 -16.69 -9.64 -7.79
N ALA A 185 -15.77 -10.48 -7.27
CA ALA A 185 -15.86 -11.00 -5.91
C ALA A 185 -15.85 -9.86 -4.87
N ILE A 186 -14.94 -8.88 -5.01
CA ILE A 186 -14.85 -7.73 -4.11
C ILE A 186 -16.12 -6.86 -4.20
N LYS A 187 -16.60 -6.53 -5.41
CA LYS A 187 -17.83 -5.76 -5.60
C LYS A 187 -19.05 -6.44 -4.98
N SER A 188 -19.20 -7.75 -5.20
CA SER A 188 -20.28 -8.54 -4.60
C SER A 188 -20.27 -8.48 -3.07
N VAL A 189 -19.08 -8.49 -2.45
CA VAL A 189 -18.91 -8.35 -1.00
C VAL A 189 -19.29 -6.94 -0.54
N LEU A 190 -18.93 -5.91 -1.31
CA LEU A 190 -19.25 -4.51 -1.01
C LEU A 190 -20.73 -4.14 -1.24
N GLY A 191 -21.48 -4.98 -1.97
CA GLY A 191 -22.85 -4.70 -2.38
C GLY A 191 -22.95 -3.69 -3.54
N ALA A 192 -21.92 -3.65 -4.40
CA ALA A 192 -21.76 -2.72 -5.51
C ALA A 192 -21.88 -3.41 -6.88
#